data_AF-A6G4X9-F1
#
_entry.id   AF-A6G4X9-F1
#
_cell.length_a   1.000
_cell.length_b   1.000
_cell.length_c   1.000
_cell.angle_alpha   90.00
_cell.angle_beta   90.00
_cell.angle_gamma   90.00
#
_symmetry.space_group_name_H-M   'P 1'
#
loop_
_entity.id
_entity.type
_entity.pdbx_description
1 polymer ?
#
loop_
_entity_poly.entity_id
_entity_poly.type
_entity_poly.pdbx_seq_one_letter_code
_entity_poly.pdbx_strand_id
1 'polypeptide(L)'
;MNSALCLGLCLPFTACTDDASGATTDDSGSDDEVGSTEESSSGEETETGSSTGETTEESTEESTEETTDETTEDTTDETTEDTTDETTEDTTEGVESACGDGIVEGDEVCDDGVNDGAYGGCNADCMSLAAYCGDAEVNGPEDCDDANAELDDGCLDDCTAPSSCADLLAYDDALEDGVYAIAPEGWDGEPFDAYCDMEDNGWTLVMRFAPSGGQFDFYSPAWTDASLVNEGVLDPADDSDGKFQAYLSVPAMELRGCMRHPMTNDYACKAYDLPMTATAVDLFTNTPIGSDLDGEGLYFTEDDNQKLEWLTIQGRSVAESSVSPNYIEVGVNIDDDQSCYDAKVRFGLVLNNESNISTLNDAAGFGTASYYTSSCDFEGQDAPWRTPAGFSAGPNIYETAGTIWVR
;
A
#
# COMPACT_ATOMS: atom_id res chain seq x y z
N MET A 1 50.58 -3.43 -34.28
CA MET A 1 50.98 -4.68 -33.59
C MET A 1 49.66 -5.32 -33.15
N ASN A 2 48.97 -6.08 -34.01
CA ASN A 2 49.01 -7.57 -34.11
C ASN A 2 48.84 -8.25 -32.74
N SER A 3 47.92 -9.16 -32.45
CA SER A 3 47.09 -10.11 -33.23
C SER A 3 45.89 -10.52 -32.33
N ALA A 4 44.64 -10.73 -32.77
CA ALA A 4 44.09 -11.77 -33.65
C ALA A 4 44.44 -13.22 -33.23
N LEU A 5 43.49 -13.94 -32.62
CA LEU A 5 43.41 -15.40 -32.69
C LEU A 5 41.98 -15.82 -33.09
N CYS A 6 41.91 -16.45 -34.25
CA CYS A 6 40.74 -17.04 -34.88
C CYS A 6 41.12 -18.49 -35.23
N LEU A 7 40.29 -19.47 -34.89
CA LEU A 7 40.27 -20.85 -35.40
C LEU A 7 38.83 -21.33 -35.08
N GLY A 8 37.95 -21.70 -36.01
CA GLY A 8 38.11 -22.53 -37.20
C GLY A 8 37.50 -23.91 -36.89
N LEU A 9 36.19 -24.11 -37.09
CA LEU A 9 35.54 -24.74 -38.26
C LEU A 9 35.26 -26.25 -38.09
N CYS A 10 33.99 -26.67 -38.18
CA CYS A 10 33.52 -27.78 -39.04
C CYS A 10 32.01 -28.06 -38.88
N LEU A 11 31.23 -27.75 -39.93
CA LEU A 11 29.98 -28.43 -40.28
C LEU A 11 30.32 -29.71 -41.10
N PRO A 12 29.39 -30.66 -41.24
CA PRO A 12 28.61 -30.67 -42.47
C PRO A 12 27.14 -31.09 -42.36
N PHE A 13 26.33 -30.47 -43.23
CA PHE A 13 25.17 -30.97 -43.98
C PHE A 13 24.61 -32.38 -43.68
N THR A 14 23.28 -32.48 -43.60
CA THR A 14 22.45 -33.30 -44.52
C THR A 14 20.99 -32.85 -44.46
N ALA A 15 20.43 -32.59 -45.65
CA ALA A 15 19.02 -32.38 -45.91
C ALA A 15 18.32 -33.73 -46.15
N CYS A 16 17.04 -33.83 -45.78
CA CYS A 16 16.09 -34.76 -46.41
C CYS A 16 14.81 -33.98 -46.72
N THR A 17 14.44 -33.99 -48.00
CA THR A 17 13.11 -33.69 -48.56
C THR A 17 12.28 -34.98 -48.60
N ASP A 18 10.95 -34.80 -48.76
CA ASP A 18 9.95 -35.64 -49.48
C ASP A 18 8.62 -35.52 -48.70
N ASP A 19 7.61 -34.74 -49.11
CA ASP A 19 6.73 -34.77 -50.30
C ASP A 19 5.59 -35.81 -50.21
N ALA A 20 4.39 -35.37 -50.62
CA ALA A 20 3.10 -36.02 -50.90
C ALA A 20 1.95 -35.65 -49.92
N SER A 21 0.92 -34.85 -50.26
CA SER A 21 -0.04 -34.85 -51.40
C SER A 21 -1.40 -35.49 -51.06
N GLY A 22 -2.44 -34.63 -51.01
CA GLY A 22 -3.82 -34.88 -51.48
C GLY A 22 -4.80 -35.51 -50.48
N ALA A 23 -6.12 -35.32 -50.52
CA ALA A 23 -7.02 -34.40 -51.22
C ALA A 23 -8.44 -34.66 -50.64
N THR A 24 -9.24 -33.59 -50.51
CA THR A 24 -10.72 -33.46 -50.63
C THR A 24 -11.68 -34.63 -50.31
N THR A 25 -12.76 -34.35 -49.56
CA THR A 25 -14.16 -34.39 -50.07
C THR A 25 -15.15 -33.76 -49.08
N ASP A 26 -16.19 -33.18 -49.68
CA ASP A 26 -17.39 -32.52 -49.15
C ASP A 26 -18.17 -33.29 -48.07
N ASP A 27 -18.91 -32.57 -47.22
CA ASP A 27 -20.35 -32.82 -47.08
C ASP A 27 -21.09 -31.57 -46.57
N SER A 28 -22.22 -31.31 -47.21
CA SER A 28 -23.18 -30.24 -46.95
C SER A 28 -24.47 -30.90 -46.49
N GLY A 29 -25.02 -30.48 -45.35
CA GLY A 29 -26.32 -30.95 -44.87
C GLY A 29 -27.00 -29.89 -44.02
N SER A 30 -28.13 -29.42 -44.53
CA SER A 30 -29.01 -28.37 -44.03
C SER A 30 -30.18 -28.93 -43.20
N ASP A 31 -31.01 -28.00 -42.71
CA ASP A 31 -32.42 -28.15 -42.26
C ASP A 31 -32.60 -28.63 -40.80
N ASP A 32 -33.54 -28.19 -39.97
CA ASP A 32 -34.51 -27.07 -39.98
C ASP A 32 -35.24 -27.11 -38.61
N GLU A 33 -35.94 -26.02 -38.29
CA GLU A 33 -37.19 -25.93 -37.50
C GLU A 33 -37.17 -26.13 -35.96
N VAL A 34 -37.44 -25.06 -35.18
CA VAL A 34 -38.75 -24.55 -34.67
C VAL A 34 -39.10 -25.10 -33.27
N GLY A 35 -39.43 -24.19 -32.35
CA GLY A 35 -39.98 -24.52 -31.04
C GLY A 35 -40.22 -23.29 -30.15
N SER A 36 -41.15 -22.43 -30.56
CA SER A 36 -41.81 -21.42 -29.71
C SER A 36 -42.81 -22.07 -28.75
N THR A 37 -42.92 -21.52 -27.52
CA THR A 37 -44.10 -21.43 -26.59
C THR A 37 -43.59 -21.58 -25.15
N GLU A 38 -44.11 -20.99 -24.08
CA GLU A 38 -45.03 -19.89 -23.73
C GLU A 38 -45.04 -19.86 -22.17
N GLU A 39 -45.68 -18.85 -21.60
CA GLU A 39 -46.37 -18.84 -20.30
C GLU A 39 -45.66 -18.34 -19.02
N SER A 40 -46.18 -17.18 -18.62
CA SER A 40 -46.47 -16.64 -17.30
C SER A 40 -46.76 -17.63 -16.16
N SER A 41 -46.54 -17.12 -14.94
CA SER A 41 -47.54 -17.02 -13.85
C SER A 41 -47.11 -17.61 -12.50
N SER A 42 -47.09 -16.72 -11.49
CA SER A 42 -47.62 -16.86 -10.12
C SER A 42 -47.29 -18.08 -9.23
N GLY A 43 -46.99 -17.81 -7.96
CA GLY A 43 -47.52 -18.62 -6.84
C GLY A 43 -46.52 -19.03 -5.75
N GLU A 44 -46.26 -18.11 -4.81
CA GLU A 44 -46.59 -18.21 -3.38
C GLU A 44 -46.31 -19.51 -2.56
N GLU A 45 -45.43 -19.33 -1.55
CA GLU A 45 -45.42 -19.82 -0.14
C GLU A 45 -45.35 -21.33 0.22
N THR A 46 -44.36 -21.71 1.04
CA THR A 46 -44.58 -22.21 2.44
C THR A 46 -43.26 -22.46 3.24
N GLU A 47 -43.04 -21.62 4.25
CA GLU A 47 -42.91 -21.90 5.70
C GLU A 47 -42.04 -23.05 6.30
N THR A 48 -41.17 -22.64 7.24
CA THR A 48 -40.98 -23.08 8.66
C THR A 48 -39.49 -23.16 9.02
N GLY A 49 -38.92 -22.66 10.14
CA GLY A 49 -39.32 -21.93 11.36
C GLY A 49 -37.98 -21.50 12.05
N SER A 50 -37.83 -20.87 13.22
CA SER A 50 -38.67 -20.44 14.34
C SER A 50 -37.79 -19.60 15.31
N SER A 51 -38.43 -18.82 16.18
CA SER A 51 -37.95 -18.15 17.43
C SER A 51 -37.50 -16.68 17.30
N THR A 52 -38.33 -15.66 17.56
CA THR A 52 -38.80 -15.06 18.87
C THR A 52 -37.67 -14.64 19.81
N GLY A 53 -37.60 -13.41 20.35
CA GLY A 53 -38.52 -12.27 20.33
C GLY A 53 -37.97 -11.00 21.02
N GLU A 54 -38.71 -9.90 20.83
CA GLU A 54 -38.94 -8.67 21.64
C GLU A 54 -38.24 -8.51 23.01
N THR A 55 -37.94 -7.31 23.53
CA THR A 55 -38.33 -5.92 23.22
C THR A 55 -37.39 -4.94 23.94
N THR A 56 -37.33 -3.73 23.38
CA THR A 56 -36.90 -2.44 23.91
C THR A 56 -37.67 -2.03 25.19
N GLU A 57 -37.06 -1.25 26.10
CA GLU A 57 -37.51 0.12 26.40
C GLU A 57 -36.57 0.87 27.37
N GLU A 58 -36.66 2.19 27.20
CA GLU A 58 -35.93 3.33 27.75
C GLU A 58 -36.42 3.72 29.16
N SER A 59 -35.58 4.41 29.96
CA SER A 59 -35.97 5.60 30.77
C SER A 59 -34.87 6.07 31.73
N THR A 60 -35.06 7.34 32.12
CA THR A 60 -34.12 8.38 32.53
C THR A 60 -34.20 8.72 34.04
N GLU A 61 -33.20 9.49 34.53
CA GLU A 61 -33.25 10.47 35.65
C GLU A 61 -33.34 9.93 37.11
N GLU A 62 -32.86 10.54 38.22
CA GLU A 62 -32.26 11.84 38.62
C GLU A 62 -31.68 11.66 40.06
N SER A 63 -30.85 12.62 40.53
CA SER A 63 -30.22 12.70 41.87
C SER A 63 -31.17 13.03 43.04
N THR A 64 -30.76 12.79 44.30
CA THR A 64 -30.81 13.77 45.43
C THR A 64 -30.21 13.22 46.74
N GLU A 65 -29.82 14.17 47.61
CA GLU A 65 -29.05 14.12 48.87
C GLU A 65 -29.72 13.41 50.08
N GLU A 66 -28.94 13.02 51.10
CA GLU A 66 -29.03 13.60 52.46
C GLU A 66 -27.98 13.07 53.47
N THR A 67 -27.68 13.94 54.43
CA THR A 67 -26.73 13.95 55.55
C THR A 67 -27.13 13.10 56.77
N THR A 68 -26.19 12.80 57.70
CA THR A 68 -26.36 12.94 59.17
C THR A 68 -25.07 12.72 59.96
N ASP A 69 -25.06 13.31 61.16
CA ASP A 69 -23.97 13.81 62.01
C ASP A 69 -23.87 13.05 63.36
N GLU A 70 -22.91 13.45 64.20
CA GLU A 70 -22.73 13.23 65.67
C GLU A 70 -21.96 11.96 66.14
N THR A 71 -21.10 11.95 67.17
CA THR A 71 -20.72 12.91 68.24
C THR A 71 -19.39 12.50 68.93
N THR A 72 -18.80 13.48 69.64
CA THR A 72 -17.69 13.56 70.62
C THR A 72 -17.85 12.64 71.86
N GLU A 73 -16.91 12.32 72.77
CA GLU A 73 -15.87 13.02 73.58
C GLU A 73 -14.83 11.94 74.07
N ASP A 74 -13.61 12.21 74.60
CA ASP A 74 -13.38 12.51 76.02
C ASP A 74 -11.86 12.77 76.36
N THR A 75 -11.63 13.87 77.12
CA THR A 75 -10.63 14.26 78.17
C THR A 75 -9.16 13.71 78.25
N THR A 76 -8.12 14.58 78.25
CA THR A 76 -7.30 15.21 79.37
C THR A 76 -6.59 14.20 80.33
N ASP A 77 -5.37 14.31 80.87
CA ASP A 77 -4.25 15.28 81.01
C ASP A 77 -3.11 14.50 81.79
N GLU A 78 -1.93 15.13 81.95
CA GLU A 78 -0.86 14.90 82.94
C GLU A 78 0.53 14.35 82.50
N THR A 79 1.43 15.30 82.21
CA THR A 79 2.76 15.60 82.81
C THR A 79 3.78 14.51 83.25
N THR A 80 5.04 14.75 82.83
CA THR A 80 6.35 14.59 83.55
C THR A 80 6.90 13.15 83.74
N GLU A 81 8.18 12.78 83.64
CA GLU A 81 9.49 13.42 83.72
C GLU A 81 10.57 12.72 82.85
N ASP A 82 11.60 13.51 82.56
CA ASP A 82 13.01 13.21 82.28
C ASP A 82 13.55 11.83 82.70
N THR A 83 14.20 11.12 81.76
CA THR A 83 15.29 10.20 82.11
C THR A 83 16.24 10.07 80.92
N THR A 84 17.40 10.70 81.07
CA THR A 84 18.62 10.46 80.30
C THR A 84 19.00 8.98 80.34
N ASP A 85 19.09 8.34 79.17
CA ASP A 85 19.82 7.07 79.03
C ASP A 85 20.71 7.14 77.78
N GLU A 86 21.98 7.42 78.02
CA GLU A 86 23.05 7.18 77.05
C GLU A 86 23.20 5.68 76.86
N THR A 87 22.81 5.17 75.69
CA THR A 87 23.34 3.89 75.21
C THR A 87 23.62 3.96 73.71
N THR A 88 24.88 4.26 73.43
CA THR A 88 25.67 3.77 72.29
C THR A 88 25.03 3.92 70.91
N GLU A 89 25.28 5.07 70.28
CA GLU A 89 25.33 5.16 68.83
C GLU A 89 26.36 4.15 68.30
N ASP A 90 25.86 3.01 67.84
CA ASP A 90 26.52 2.23 66.82
C ASP A 90 26.28 2.99 65.51
N THR A 91 27.12 4.00 65.26
CA THR A 91 27.28 4.58 63.93
C THR A 91 27.90 3.50 63.04
N THR A 92 27.08 2.56 62.59
CA THR A 92 27.12 2.25 61.17
C THR A 92 26.83 3.58 60.51
N GLU A 93 27.84 4.19 59.89
CA GLU A 93 27.63 5.27 58.92
C GLU A 93 26.61 4.75 57.92
N GLY A 94 25.33 5.01 58.19
CA GLY A 94 24.33 5.08 57.14
C GLY A 94 24.83 6.21 56.29
N VAL A 95 25.35 5.86 55.11
CA VAL A 95 25.40 6.83 54.03
C VAL A 95 23.95 7.30 53.92
N GLU A 96 23.69 8.55 54.33
CA GLU A 96 22.38 9.14 54.04
C GLU A 96 22.30 9.11 52.52
N SER A 97 21.52 8.17 51.99
CA SER A 97 21.21 8.06 50.56
C SER A 97 20.84 9.45 50.07
N ALA A 98 21.74 10.05 49.28
CA ALA A 98 21.66 11.46 48.95
C ALA A 98 21.19 11.64 47.51
N CYS A 99 19.88 11.49 47.31
CA CYS A 99 19.24 11.76 46.03
C CYS A 99 19.71 13.10 45.42
N GLY A 100 20.30 13.03 44.23
CA GLY A 100 20.91 14.15 43.50
C GLY A 100 22.42 14.13 43.45
N ASP A 101 23.08 13.06 43.92
CA ASP A 101 24.54 12.94 43.87
C ASP A 101 25.04 12.10 42.69
N GLY A 102 24.12 11.50 41.93
CA GLY A 102 24.38 10.71 40.74
C GLY A 102 24.83 9.27 41.05
N ILE A 103 24.59 8.78 42.27
CA ILE A 103 24.88 7.42 42.70
C ILE A 103 23.59 6.79 43.22
N VAL A 104 23.11 5.74 42.55
CA VAL A 104 21.96 4.97 43.06
C VAL A 104 22.36 4.24 44.34
N GLU A 105 21.84 4.66 45.48
CA GLU A 105 22.07 4.04 46.78
C GLU A 105 20.80 3.91 47.62
N GLY A 106 20.88 3.16 48.73
CA GLY A 106 19.73 2.95 49.61
C GLY A 106 18.50 2.33 48.90
N ASP A 107 17.38 3.05 48.99
CA ASP A 107 16.07 2.69 48.42
C ASP A 107 15.80 3.42 47.08
N GLU A 108 16.80 4.10 46.51
CA GLU A 108 16.64 4.82 45.25
C GLU A 108 16.44 3.86 44.07
N VAL A 109 15.52 4.22 43.19
CA VAL A 109 15.29 3.51 41.91
C VAL A 109 16.27 4.02 40.87
N CYS A 110 16.59 5.31 40.89
CA CYS A 110 17.54 5.94 39.98
C CYS A 110 18.07 7.26 40.58
N ASP A 111 19.23 7.71 40.12
CA ASP A 111 19.78 9.05 40.42
C ASP A 111 20.68 9.47 39.24
N ASP A 112 20.25 10.47 38.47
CA ASP A 112 21.00 11.01 37.34
C ASP A 112 21.83 12.27 37.71
N GLY A 113 21.83 12.63 39.00
CA GLY A 113 22.50 13.80 39.57
C GLY A 113 21.77 15.13 39.35
N VAL A 114 20.71 15.15 38.54
CA VAL A 114 19.88 16.33 38.27
C VAL A 114 18.49 16.15 38.90
N ASN A 115 17.90 14.98 38.71
CA ASN A 115 16.60 14.52 39.22
C ASN A 115 15.52 15.60 39.03
N ASP A 116 15.42 16.15 37.83
CA ASP A 116 14.45 17.21 37.50
C ASP A 116 13.16 16.68 36.86
N GLY A 117 13.02 15.35 36.77
CA GLY A 117 11.89 14.71 36.11
C GLY A 117 11.93 14.85 34.58
N ALA A 118 13.10 15.15 33.99
CA ALA A 118 13.25 15.18 32.54
C ALA A 118 13.03 13.79 31.92
N TYR A 119 12.60 13.78 30.67
CA TYR A 119 12.37 12.57 29.90
C TYR A 119 13.62 11.69 29.81
N GLY A 120 13.48 10.39 30.10
CA GLY A 120 14.58 9.43 30.21
C GLY A 120 15.44 9.58 31.49
N GLY A 121 15.04 10.45 32.41
CA GLY A 121 15.75 10.77 33.64
C GLY A 121 15.02 10.33 34.91
N CYS A 122 15.43 10.90 36.02
CA CYS A 122 14.91 10.58 37.36
C CYS A 122 13.94 11.64 37.88
N ASN A 123 12.89 11.18 38.58
CA ASN A 123 12.03 12.09 39.33
C ASN A 123 12.78 12.69 40.52
N ALA A 124 12.32 13.85 40.99
CA ALA A 124 12.97 14.64 42.04
C ALA A 124 13.11 13.96 43.41
N ASP A 125 12.44 12.82 43.62
CA ASP A 125 12.53 12.03 44.84
C ASP A 125 13.43 10.79 44.70
N CYS A 126 14.00 10.51 43.51
CA CYS A 126 14.77 9.31 43.19
C CYS A 126 14.01 7.99 43.41
N MET A 127 12.71 8.03 43.71
CA MET A 127 11.90 6.85 44.01
C MET A 127 11.28 6.24 42.75
N SER A 128 11.42 6.91 41.61
CA SER A 128 10.88 6.48 40.32
C SER A 128 11.62 7.14 39.16
N LEU A 129 11.64 6.46 38.01
CA LEU A 129 12.01 7.08 36.75
C LEU A 129 10.93 8.09 36.34
N ALA A 130 11.36 9.17 35.68
CA ALA A 130 10.45 10.03 34.93
C ALA A 130 9.96 9.29 33.69
N ALA A 131 9.02 9.88 32.96
CA ALA A 131 8.63 9.54 31.58
C ALA A 131 9.80 9.03 30.71
N TYR A 132 9.69 7.86 30.09
CA TYR A 132 10.75 7.30 29.23
C TYR A 132 10.21 6.25 28.24
N CYS A 133 10.90 6.13 27.10
CA CYS A 133 10.53 5.16 26.07
C CYS A 133 10.66 3.72 26.57
N GLY A 134 9.60 2.96 26.40
CA GLY A 134 9.44 1.58 26.82
C GLY A 134 8.75 1.43 28.19
N ASP A 135 8.07 2.46 28.69
CA ASP A 135 7.34 2.45 29.96
C ASP A 135 5.85 2.05 29.82
N ALA A 136 5.42 1.75 28.60
CA ALA A 136 4.06 1.40 28.19
C ALA A 136 3.03 2.55 28.29
N GLU A 137 3.47 3.80 28.46
CA GLU A 137 2.61 4.97 28.48
C GLU A 137 3.10 6.04 27.50
N VAL A 138 2.36 6.31 26.43
CA VAL A 138 2.70 7.42 25.51
C VAL A 138 2.71 8.76 26.23
N ASN A 139 3.89 9.30 26.49
CA ASN A 139 4.09 10.49 27.30
C ASN A 139 5.30 11.32 26.85
N GLY A 140 5.37 12.59 27.29
CA GLY A 140 6.47 13.47 26.91
C GLY A 140 6.58 13.69 25.37
N PRO A 141 7.72 13.35 24.74
CA PRO A 141 7.98 13.51 23.31
C PRO A 141 7.61 12.30 22.44
N GLU A 142 7.03 11.24 23.00
CA GLU A 142 6.76 9.97 22.30
C GLU A 142 5.61 10.07 21.30
N ASP A 143 5.76 9.42 20.15
CA ASP A 143 4.67 9.19 19.20
C ASP A 143 3.92 7.89 19.52
N CYS A 144 4.62 6.93 20.13
CA CYS A 144 4.14 5.60 20.51
C CYS A 144 4.95 5.04 21.70
N ASP A 145 4.46 4.02 22.39
CA ASP A 145 5.22 3.22 23.36
C ASP A 145 4.56 1.83 23.49
N ASP A 146 5.23 0.79 23.02
CA ASP A 146 4.77 -0.60 23.05
C ASP A 146 5.54 -1.48 24.05
N ALA A 147 6.34 -0.85 24.91
CA ALA A 147 7.20 -1.48 25.90
C ALA A 147 8.20 -2.52 25.35
N ASN A 148 8.58 -2.43 24.09
CA ASN A 148 9.59 -3.29 23.48
C ASN A 148 10.56 -2.53 22.56
N ALA A 149 11.36 -3.24 21.76
CA ALA A 149 12.39 -2.66 20.88
C ALA A 149 12.43 -3.35 19.51
N GLU A 150 11.35 -4.07 19.16
CA GLU A 150 11.15 -4.63 17.84
C GLU A 150 10.76 -3.48 16.90
N LEU A 151 11.23 -3.49 15.65
CA LEU A 151 11.05 -2.36 14.73
C LEU A 151 9.88 -2.55 13.76
N ASP A 152 9.19 -3.70 13.83
CA ASP A 152 8.20 -4.13 12.85
C ASP A 152 6.74 -4.04 13.33
N ASP A 153 6.50 -3.67 14.59
CA ASP A 153 5.18 -3.53 15.21
C ASP A 153 4.66 -2.08 15.29
N GLY A 154 5.41 -1.15 14.69
CA GLY A 154 4.96 0.22 14.44
C GLY A 154 5.35 1.22 15.51
N CYS A 155 6.19 0.81 16.47
CA CYS A 155 6.90 1.71 17.37
C CYS A 155 8.39 1.40 17.36
N LEU A 156 9.21 2.39 16.99
CA LEU A 156 10.67 2.20 17.01
C LEU A 156 11.19 2.23 18.46
N ASP A 157 12.40 1.73 18.69
CA ASP A 157 13.02 1.71 20.03
C ASP A 157 13.41 3.10 20.57
N ASP A 158 13.17 4.16 19.79
CA ASP A 158 13.21 5.56 20.22
C ASP A 158 11.81 6.20 20.41
N CYS A 159 10.75 5.37 20.41
CA CYS A 159 9.35 5.76 20.58
C CYS A 159 8.82 6.73 19.52
N THR A 160 9.41 6.66 18.32
CA THR A 160 8.86 7.28 17.12
C THR A 160 8.08 6.26 16.31
N ALA A 161 7.03 6.71 15.62
CA ALA A 161 6.25 5.85 14.74
C ALA A 161 6.71 6.05 13.28
N PRO A 162 7.12 4.99 12.56
CA PRO A 162 7.65 5.14 11.21
C PRO A 162 6.52 5.51 10.23
N SER A 163 6.70 6.60 9.47
CA SER A 163 5.64 7.12 8.60
C SER A 163 5.55 6.41 7.24
N SER A 164 6.63 5.72 6.84
CA SER A 164 6.76 5.02 5.57
C SER A 164 7.85 3.94 5.62
N CYS A 165 7.90 3.08 4.60
CA CYS A 165 9.00 2.13 4.43
C CYS A 165 10.35 2.83 4.20
N ALA A 166 10.35 4.04 3.62
CA ALA A 166 11.56 4.83 3.43
C ALA A 166 12.12 5.34 4.77
N ASP A 167 11.24 5.73 5.70
CA ASP A 167 11.65 6.14 7.05
C ASP A 167 12.22 4.97 7.85
N LEU A 168 11.60 3.79 7.76
CA LEU A 168 12.11 2.55 8.33
C LEU A 168 13.53 2.25 7.84
N LEU A 169 13.75 2.27 6.52
CA LEU A 169 15.07 2.00 5.94
C LEU A 169 16.10 3.09 6.29
N ALA A 170 15.66 4.33 6.47
CA ALA A 170 16.52 5.42 6.93
C ALA A 170 16.91 5.26 8.41
N TYR A 171 16.04 4.63 9.21
CA TYR A 171 16.28 4.30 10.61
C TYR A 171 17.29 3.15 10.76
N ASP A 172 17.03 2.04 10.08
CA ASP A 172 17.92 0.87 10.03
C ASP A 172 18.11 0.38 8.59
N ASP A 173 19.34 0.54 8.07
CA ASP A 173 19.70 0.16 6.71
C ASP A 173 19.93 -1.36 6.53
N ALA A 174 19.78 -2.13 7.60
CA ALA A 174 19.87 -3.60 7.59
C ALA A 174 18.52 -4.30 7.45
N LEU A 175 17.39 -3.56 7.40
CA LEU A 175 16.06 -4.13 7.20
C LEU A 175 15.95 -4.84 5.85
N GLU A 176 15.32 -6.01 5.86
CA GLU A 176 15.03 -6.81 4.66
C GLU A 176 13.58 -6.59 4.19
N ASP A 177 13.27 -7.01 2.97
CA ASP A 177 11.90 -6.98 2.45
C ASP A 177 10.94 -7.72 3.39
N GLY A 178 9.79 -7.11 3.68
CA GLY A 178 8.89 -7.66 4.69
C GLY A 178 7.66 -6.81 4.94
N VAL A 179 6.84 -7.28 5.86
CA VAL A 179 5.70 -6.52 6.36
C VAL A 179 6.13 -5.81 7.63
N TYR A 180 5.86 -4.50 7.68
CA TYR A 180 6.14 -3.64 8.82
C TYR A 180 4.91 -2.78 9.10
N ALA A 181 4.63 -2.51 10.36
CA ALA A 181 3.61 -1.55 10.72
C ALA A 181 4.13 -0.11 10.56
N ILE A 182 3.33 0.75 9.92
CA ILE A 182 3.64 2.17 9.69
C ILE A 182 2.47 3.05 10.12
N ALA A 183 2.78 4.30 10.49
CA ALA A 183 1.83 5.34 10.87
C ALA A 183 2.17 6.65 10.13
N PRO A 184 1.64 6.86 8.91
CA PRO A 184 1.94 8.04 8.10
C PRO A 184 1.60 9.37 8.78
N GLU A 185 2.32 10.44 8.44
CA GLU A 185 2.06 11.77 9.05
C GLU A 185 0.60 12.20 8.82
N GLY A 186 -0.10 12.53 9.91
CA GLY A 186 -1.51 12.94 9.86
C GLY A 186 -2.51 11.77 9.84
N TRP A 187 -2.06 10.53 9.95
CA TRP A 187 -2.88 9.36 10.25
C TRP A 187 -3.37 9.41 11.70
N ASP A 188 -4.68 9.28 11.91
CA ASP A 188 -5.32 9.30 13.24
C ASP A 188 -5.78 7.91 13.71
N GLY A 189 -5.48 6.87 12.94
CA GLY A 189 -5.72 5.48 13.30
C GLY A 189 -4.51 4.81 13.97
N GLU A 190 -4.70 3.56 14.37
CA GLU A 190 -3.58 2.71 14.80
C GLU A 190 -2.62 2.44 13.63
N PRO A 191 -1.32 2.21 13.90
CA PRO A 191 -0.38 1.74 12.88
C PRO A 191 -0.95 0.56 12.10
N PHE A 192 -0.66 0.50 10.80
CA PHE A 192 -1.15 -0.57 9.93
C PHE A 192 -0.02 -1.26 9.20
N ASP A 193 -0.21 -2.56 8.94
CA ASP A 193 0.75 -3.38 8.21
C ASP A 193 0.88 -2.92 6.75
N ALA A 194 2.11 -2.71 6.30
CA ALA A 194 2.46 -2.42 4.92
C ALA A 194 3.63 -3.31 4.47
N TYR A 195 3.59 -3.77 3.22
CA TYR A 195 4.74 -4.46 2.64
C TYR A 195 5.78 -3.43 2.17
N CYS A 196 7.01 -3.60 2.64
CA CYS A 196 8.17 -2.80 2.32
C CYS A 196 9.16 -3.60 1.46
N ASP A 197 9.50 -3.03 0.31
CA ASP A 197 10.66 -3.45 -0.50
C ASP A 197 11.86 -2.58 -0.07
N MET A 198 12.69 -3.16 0.79
CA MET A 198 13.86 -2.53 1.39
C MET A 198 15.09 -2.67 0.48
N GLU A 199 15.18 -3.76 -0.30
CA GLU A 199 16.28 -3.98 -1.25
C GLU A 199 16.38 -2.87 -2.30
N ASP A 200 15.25 -2.30 -2.72
CA ASP A 200 15.20 -1.21 -3.70
C ASP A 200 14.87 0.16 -3.07
N ASN A 201 15.38 0.42 -1.87
CA ASN A 201 15.32 1.72 -1.17
C ASN A 201 13.97 2.07 -0.50
N GLY A 202 13.27 1.11 0.10
CA GLY A 202 12.18 1.38 1.05
C GLY A 202 10.86 1.75 0.41
N TRP A 203 10.43 1.03 -0.63
CA TRP A 203 9.14 1.27 -1.30
C TRP A 203 7.97 0.65 -0.53
N THR A 204 6.86 1.38 -0.44
CA THR A 204 5.63 0.89 0.19
C THR A 204 4.63 0.38 -0.86
N LEU A 205 4.15 -0.85 -0.72
CA LEU A 205 3.15 -1.45 -1.62
C LEU A 205 1.77 -0.79 -1.43
N VAL A 206 1.16 -0.31 -2.53
CA VAL A 206 -0.17 0.35 -2.46
C VAL A 206 -1.27 -0.37 -3.25
N MET A 207 -0.92 -1.03 -4.35
CA MET A 207 -1.86 -1.87 -5.10
C MET A 207 -1.17 -3.09 -5.71
N ARG A 208 -1.95 -4.16 -5.90
CA ARG A 208 -1.55 -5.42 -6.53
C ARG A 208 -2.63 -5.87 -7.53
N PHE A 209 -2.21 -6.41 -8.66
CA PHE A 209 -3.07 -6.72 -9.79
C PHE A 209 -2.96 -8.21 -10.12
N ALA A 210 -4.12 -8.88 -10.17
CA ALA A 210 -4.18 -10.28 -10.55
C ALA A 210 -3.69 -10.48 -12.01
N PRO A 211 -3.00 -11.59 -12.32
CA PRO A 211 -2.51 -11.87 -13.67
C PRO A 211 -3.60 -12.14 -14.70
N SER A 212 -4.84 -12.35 -14.25
CA SER A 212 -6.01 -12.52 -15.12
C SER A 212 -7.29 -12.23 -14.36
N GLY A 213 -8.27 -11.63 -15.04
CA GLY A 213 -9.60 -11.40 -14.46
C GLY A 213 -9.64 -10.43 -13.28
N GLY A 214 -8.66 -9.54 -13.16
CA GLY A 214 -8.63 -8.50 -12.14
C GLY A 214 -9.72 -7.45 -12.33
N GLN A 215 -10.03 -6.73 -11.26
CA GLN A 215 -11.13 -5.76 -11.17
C GLN A 215 -10.69 -4.30 -11.36
N PHE A 216 -9.38 -4.04 -11.42
CA PHE A 216 -8.81 -2.70 -11.51
C PHE A 216 -8.59 -2.25 -12.96
N ASP A 217 -9.61 -2.40 -13.80
CA ASP A 217 -9.59 -1.79 -15.12
C ASP A 217 -9.62 -0.25 -15.02
N PHE A 218 -9.51 0.45 -16.16
CA PHE A 218 -9.45 1.91 -16.20
C PHE A 218 -10.63 2.59 -15.47
N TYR A 219 -11.82 2.00 -15.54
CA TYR A 219 -13.06 2.60 -15.02
C TYR A 219 -13.36 2.20 -13.58
N SER A 220 -12.55 1.30 -13.02
CA SER A 220 -12.72 0.83 -11.65
C SER A 220 -12.77 2.00 -10.67
N PRO A 221 -13.78 2.09 -9.78
CA PRO A 221 -13.81 3.13 -8.75
C PRO A 221 -12.65 2.99 -7.76
N ALA A 222 -11.98 1.83 -7.73
CA ALA A 222 -10.82 1.56 -6.89
C ALA A 222 -9.67 2.56 -7.08
N TRP A 223 -9.58 3.27 -8.22
CA TRP A 223 -8.59 4.32 -8.42
C TRP A 223 -8.84 5.57 -7.55
N THR A 224 -10.10 5.84 -7.17
CA THR A 224 -10.48 7.12 -6.57
C THR A 224 -11.29 7.00 -5.28
N ASP A 225 -11.81 5.81 -4.98
CA ASP A 225 -12.55 5.57 -3.73
C ASP A 225 -11.63 5.15 -2.57
N ALA A 226 -12.21 5.07 -1.38
CA ALA A 226 -11.53 4.60 -0.17
C ALA A 226 -11.70 3.09 0.08
N SER A 227 -12.30 2.34 -0.85
CA SER A 227 -12.50 0.90 -0.65
C SER A 227 -11.18 0.16 -0.75
N LEU A 228 -10.97 -0.78 0.16
CA LEU A 228 -9.79 -1.65 0.20
C LEU A 228 -10.16 -3.04 -0.36
N VAL A 229 -9.15 -3.74 -0.87
CA VAL A 229 -9.32 -5.06 -1.51
C VAL A 229 -8.23 -5.98 -1.01
N ASN A 230 -8.61 -7.13 -0.45
CA ASN A 230 -7.68 -8.14 0.09
C ASN A 230 -6.57 -7.53 0.97
N GLU A 231 -6.92 -6.56 1.82
CA GLU A 231 -5.97 -5.74 2.58
C GLU A 231 -5.02 -6.55 3.48
N GLY A 232 -5.48 -7.69 4.00
CA GLY A 232 -4.66 -8.60 4.81
C GLY A 232 -3.75 -9.55 4.03
N VAL A 233 -3.70 -9.44 2.69
CA VAL A 233 -2.84 -10.27 1.82
C VAL A 233 -1.79 -9.37 1.15
N LEU A 234 -0.74 -9.07 1.92
CA LEU A 234 0.32 -8.12 1.59
C LEU A 234 1.47 -8.68 0.75
N ASP A 235 1.51 -10.00 0.51
CA ASP A 235 2.53 -10.61 -0.35
C ASP A 235 2.42 -10.04 -1.79
N PRO A 236 3.44 -9.32 -2.30
CA PRO A 236 3.41 -8.73 -3.64
C PRO A 236 3.36 -9.79 -4.75
N ALA A 237 3.71 -11.04 -4.46
CA ALA A 237 3.70 -12.14 -5.43
C ALA A 237 2.36 -12.90 -5.48
N ASP A 238 1.42 -12.65 -4.57
CA ASP A 238 0.11 -13.29 -4.60
C ASP A 238 -0.66 -12.90 -5.88
N ASP A 239 -1.47 -13.82 -6.41
CA ASP A 239 -2.15 -13.67 -7.71
C ASP A 239 -3.57 -13.05 -7.63
N SER A 240 -4.01 -12.59 -6.45
CA SER A 240 -5.24 -11.80 -6.29
C SER A 240 -5.05 -10.30 -6.54
N ASP A 241 -6.14 -9.57 -6.73
CA ASP A 241 -6.07 -8.11 -6.64
C ASP A 241 -5.87 -7.67 -5.18
N GLY A 242 -5.16 -6.58 -4.96
CA GLY A 242 -4.96 -5.97 -3.65
C GLY A 242 -4.98 -4.45 -3.73
N LYS A 243 -5.60 -3.81 -2.75
CA LYS A 243 -5.53 -2.36 -2.54
C LYS A 243 -5.46 -2.13 -1.04
N PHE A 244 -4.39 -1.46 -0.61
CA PHE A 244 -3.96 -1.43 0.77
C PHE A 244 -4.15 -0.04 1.39
N GLN A 245 -4.18 0.03 2.73
CA GLN A 245 -4.33 1.29 3.45
C GLN A 245 -3.26 2.33 3.07
N ALA A 246 -2.07 1.87 2.71
CA ALA A 246 -0.98 2.69 2.19
C ALA A 246 -1.39 3.53 0.96
N TYR A 247 -2.27 3.01 0.08
CA TYR A 247 -2.79 3.75 -1.07
C TYR A 247 -3.52 5.03 -0.68
N LEU A 248 -4.19 4.99 0.48
CA LEU A 248 -5.00 6.10 0.99
C LEU A 248 -4.21 7.06 1.86
N SER A 249 -3.12 6.60 2.47
CA SER A 249 -2.58 7.26 3.67
C SER A 249 -1.11 7.64 3.56
N VAL A 250 -0.31 6.99 2.71
CA VAL A 250 1.14 7.26 2.60
C VAL A 250 1.36 8.38 1.59
N PRO A 251 1.74 9.59 2.01
CA PRO A 251 2.10 10.66 1.10
C PRO A 251 3.49 10.40 0.53
N ALA A 252 3.64 10.49 -0.78
CA ALA A 252 4.87 10.10 -1.47
C ALA A 252 5.27 11.10 -2.54
N MET A 253 6.56 11.11 -2.87
CA MET A 253 7.12 11.92 -3.96
C MET A 253 7.52 11.07 -5.16
N GLU A 254 7.46 9.75 -5.07
CA GLU A 254 7.73 8.85 -6.18
C GLU A 254 6.64 7.78 -6.32
N LEU A 255 6.42 7.36 -7.57
CA LEU A 255 5.49 6.29 -7.94
C LEU A 255 6.21 5.25 -8.78
N ARG A 256 6.06 3.97 -8.44
CA ARG A 256 6.68 2.86 -9.15
C ARG A 256 5.66 1.82 -9.57
N GLY A 257 5.75 1.41 -10.82
CA GLY A 257 4.93 0.35 -11.41
C GLY A 257 5.80 -0.84 -11.80
N CYS A 258 5.48 -2.01 -11.26
CA CYS A 258 6.19 -3.26 -11.54
C CYS A 258 5.25 -4.25 -12.22
N MET A 259 5.75 -4.98 -13.22
CA MET A 259 4.99 -6.02 -13.90
C MET A 259 5.79 -7.31 -14.01
N ARG A 260 5.08 -8.43 -13.97
CA ARG A 260 5.67 -9.77 -14.04
C ARG A 260 5.94 -10.16 -15.48
N HIS A 261 7.14 -10.65 -15.76
CA HIS A 261 7.46 -11.20 -17.07
C HIS A 261 6.79 -12.58 -17.25
N PRO A 262 6.03 -12.82 -18.33
CA PRO A 262 5.18 -14.02 -18.48
C PRO A 262 5.96 -15.34 -18.62
N MET A 263 7.25 -15.27 -18.97
CA MET A 263 8.11 -16.46 -19.11
C MET A 263 9.04 -16.74 -17.93
N THR A 264 9.57 -15.70 -17.28
CA THR A 264 10.56 -15.87 -16.21
C THR A 264 9.93 -15.76 -14.82
N ASN A 265 8.74 -15.13 -14.74
CA ASN A 265 8.05 -14.75 -13.51
C ASN A 265 8.80 -13.72 -12.66
N ASP A 266 9.89 -13.14 -13.18
CA ASP A 266 10.57 -12.03 -12.52
C ASP A 266 9.75 -10.75 -12.70
N TYR A 267 9.79 -9.88 -11.70
CA TYR A 267 9.25 -8.52 -11.80
C TYR A 267 10.32 -7.56 -12.30
N ALA A 268 9.92 -6.60 -13.13
CA ALA A 268 10.70 -5.44 -13.48
C ALA A 268 9.83 -4.18 -13.37
N CYS A 269 10.47 -3.05 -13.05
CA CYS A 269 9.77 -1.85 -12.60
C CYS A 269 10.17 -0.60 -13.38
N LYS A 270 9.26 0.39 -13.38
CA LYS A 270 9.50 1.77 -13.79
C LYS A 270 9.05 2.70 -12.68
N ALA A 271 9.92 3.64 -12.29
CA ALA A 271 9.68 4.62 -11.24
C ALA A 271 9.71 6.04 -11.82
N TYR A 272 8.92 6.94 -11.23
CA TYR A 272 8.82 8.34 -11.63
C TYR A 272 8.73 9.25 -10.41
N ASP A 273 9.42 10.40 -10.49
CA ASP A 273 9.23 11.51 -9.57
C ASP A 273 7.86 12.17 -9.81
N LEU A 274 7.16 12.45 -8.72
CA LEU A 274 5.91 13.20 -8.70
C LEU A 274 6.20 14.70 -8.55
N PRO A 275 5.37 15.58 -9.14
CA PRO A 275 5.59 17.03 -9.09
C PRO A 275 5.37 17.63 -7.70
N MET A 276 4.66 16.91 -6.83
CA MET A 276 4.38 17.26 -5.45
C MET A 276 4.06 16.01 -4.64
N THR A 277 4.22 16.09 -3.32
CA THR A 277 3.83 15.03 -2.39
C THR A 277 2.32 14.80 -2.47
N ALA A 278 1.91 13.55 -2.66
CA ALA A 278 0.51 13.14 -2.66
C ALA A 278 0.38 11.67 -2.24
N THR A 279 -0.77 11.29 -1.68
CA THR A 279 -1.16 9.88 -1.57
C THR A 279 -1.50 9.35 -2.96
N ALA A 280 -1.47 8.03 -3.15
CA ALA A 280 -1.86 7.45 -4.44
C ALA A 280 -3.32 7.79 -4.79
N VAL A 281 -4.25 7.71 -3.82
CA VAL A 281 -5.65 8.11 -4.06
C VAL A 281 -5.78 9.57 -4.47
N ASP A 282 -5.04 10.49 -3.84
CA ASP A 282 -5.07 11.91 -4.22
C ASP A 282 -4.46 12.13 -5.60
N LEU A 283 -3.38 11.43 -5.95
CA LEU A 283 -2.76 11.51 -7.27
C LEU A 283 -3.77 11.14 -8.36
N PHE A 284 -4.41 9.97 -8.25
CA PHE A 284 -5.35 9.48 -9.26
C PHE A 284 -6.69 10.22 -9.26
N THR A 285 -7.10 10.80 -8.13
CA THR A 285 -8.35 11.58 -7.99
C THR A 285 -8.19 13.01 -8.51
N ASN A 286 -7.08 13.67 -8.16
CA ASN A 286 -6.88 15.09 -8.46
C ASN A 286 -6.18 15.35 -9.79
N THR A 287 -5.60 14.32 -10.41
CA THR A 287 -5.11 14.38 -11.80
C THR A 287 -6.29 14.15 -12.76
N PRO A 288 -6.74 15.15 -13.52
CA PRO A 288 -7.84 14.97 -14.47
C PRO A 288 -7.49 13.89 -15.50
N ILE A 289 -8.50 13.13 -15.94
CA ILE A 289 -8.35 12.15 -17.01
C ILE A 289 -8.46 12.88 -18.34
N GLY A 290 -7.44 12.78 -19.19
CA GLY A 290 -7.44 13.41 -20.51
C GLY A 290 -6.04 13.55 -21.08
N SER A 291 -5.87 14.54 -21.95
CA SER A 291 -4.60 14.78 -22.64
C SER A 291 -3.89 16.07 -22.21
N ASP A 292 -2.57 16.09 -22.44
CA ASP A 292 -1.75 17.28 -22.22
C ASP A 292 -2.17 18.49 -23.08
N LEU A 293 -2.85 18.24 -24.21
CA LEU A 293 -3.37 19.30 -25.10
C LEU A 293 -4.46 20.14 -24.42
N ASP A 294 -5.26 19.53 -23.54
CA ASP A 294 -6.29 20.20 -22.74
C ASP A 294 -5.82 20.48 -21.30
N GLY A 295 -4.56 20.16 -20.98
CA GLY A 295 -3.97 20.38 -19.66
C GLY A 295 -4.40 19.36 -18.61
N GLU A 296 -4.79 18.17 -19.08
CA GLU A 296 -5.21 17.02 -18.28
C GLU A 296 -4.13 15.93 -18.29
N GLY A 297 -4.30 14.92 -17.43
CA GLY A 297 -3.27 13.90 -17.19
C GLY A 297 -2.01 14.44 -16.51
N LEU A 298 -1.14 13.52 -16.09
CA LEU A 298 0.22 13.83 -15.64
C LEU A 298 1.19 13.07 -16.52
N TYR A 299 2.05 13.79 -17.24
CA TYR A 299 2.98 13.22 -18.22
C TYR A 299 4.42 13.25 -17.69
N PHE A 300 5.13 12.12 -17.82
CA PHE A 300 6.53 12.04 -17.43
C PHE A 300 7.47 12.25 -18.61
N THR A 301 8.55 13.00 -18.38
CA THR A 301 9.51 13.36 -19.43
C THR A 301 10.65 12.36 -19.48
N GLU A 302 10.68 11.55 -20.53
CA GLU A 302 11.75 10.59 -20.83
C GLU A 302 11.97 10.47 -22.34
N ASP A 303 13.06 9.85 -22.78
CA ASP A 303 13.23 9.51 -24.20
C ASP A 303 12.38 8.29 -24.61
N ASP A 304 12.06 8.18 -25.90
CA ASP A 304 11.17 7.14 -26.42
C ASP A 304 11.61 5.71 -26.05
N ASN A 305 12.91 5.42 -25.94
CA ASN A 305 13.35 4.07 -25.58
C ASN A 305 13.03 3.77 -24.11
N GLN A 306 13.19 4.75 -23.23
CA GLN A 306 12.85 4.65 -21.81
C GLN A 306 11.33 4.50 -21.62
N LYS A 307 10.53 5.25 -22.39
CA LYS A 307 9.07 5.11 -22.39
C LYS A 307 8.65 3.70 -22.80
N LEU A 308 9.30 3.14 -23.83
CA LEU A 308 9.04 1.78 -24.31
C LEU A 308 9.48 0.68 -23.35
N GLU A 309 10.20 1.00 -22.26
CA GLU A 309 10.55 0.02 -21.24
C GLU A 309 9.29 -0.58 -20.59
N TRP A 310 8.17 0.15 -20.52
CA TRP A 310 6.86 -0.36 -20.08
C TRP A 310 6.38 -1.60 -20.82
N LEU A 311 6.81 -1.80 -22.08
CA LEU A 311 6.58 -3.06 -22.79
C LEU A 311 7.60 -4.11 -22.36
N THR A 312 8.87 -3.75 -22.28
CA THR A 312 9.95 -4.72 -22.00
C THR A 312 9.90 -5.28 -20.58
N ILE A 313 9.46 -4.51 -19.57
CA ILE A 313 9.36 -4.99 -18.18
C ILE A 313 8.35 -6.15 -18.03
N GLN A 314 7.38 -6.24 -18.93
CA GLN A 314 6.41 -7.33 -19.02
C GLN A 314 6.73 -8.32 -20.15
N GLY A 315 7.95 -8.30 -20.69
CA GLY A 315 8.39 -9.24 -21.72
C GLY A 315 7.81 -8.99 -23.12
N ARG A 316 7.41 -7.76 -23.41
CA ARG A 316 6.81 -7.33 -24.68
C ARG A 316 7.71 -6.35 -25.43
N SER A 317 7.31 -6.03 -26.66
CA SER A 317 7.99 -5.13 -27.55
C SER A 317 7.01 -4.41 -28.49
N VAL A 318 7.48 -3.36 -29.16
CA VAL A 318 6.74 -2.67 -30.24
C VAL A 318 6.45 -3.56 -31.45
N ALA A 319 6.94 -4.79 -31.52
CA ALA A 319 6.52 -5.73 -32.55
C ALA A 319 5.12 -6.31 -32.29
N GLU A 320 4.64 -6.21 -31.05
CA GLU A 320 3.32 -6.68 -30.61
C GLU A 320 2.27 -5.56 -30.57
N SER A 321 2.65 -4.30 -30.82
CA SER A 321 1.69 -3.20 -30.96
C SER A 321 0.82 -3.40 -32.20
N SER A 322 -0.42 -2.90 -32.13
CA SER A 322 -1.35 -2.99 -33.26
C SER A 322 -0.91 -2.11 -34.44
N VAL A 323 -0.05 -1.12 -34.15
CA VAL A 323 0.47 -0.14 -35.10
C VAL A 323 1.97 0.11 -34.94
N SER A 324 2.58 0.82 -35.89
CA SER A 324 3.93 1.38 -35.72
C SER A 324 3.82 2.77 -35.08
N PRO A 325 4.32 2.98 -33.85
CA PRO A 325 4.08 4.22 -33.13
C PRO A 325 4.93 5.39 -33.65
N ASN A 326 4.30 6.57 -33.77
CA ASN A 326 4.94 7.87 -34.00
C ASN A 326 4.65 8.86 -32.84
N TYR A 327 3.85 8.46 -31.87
CA TYR A 327 3.59 9.13 -30.60
C TYR A 327 3.68 8.09 -29.49
N ILE A 328 4.49 8.40 -28.48
CA ILE A 328 4.84 7.51 -27.38
C ILE A 328 4.87 8.40 -26.14
N GLU A 329 3.92 8.21 -25.24
CA GLU A 329 3.86 8.99 -24.01
C GLU A 329 3.59 8.10 -22.80
N VAL A 330 4.08 8.53 -21.65
CA VAL A 330 3.92 7.83 -20.37
C VAL A 330 3.41 8.78 -19.32
N GLY A 331 2.60 8.28 -18.40
CA GLY A 331 1.96 9.14 -17.42
C GLY A 331 0.89 8.48 -16.59
N VAL A 332 0.15 9.34 -15.89
CA VAL A 332 -1.02 9.01 -15.08
C VAL A 332 -2.27 9.63 -15.72
N ASN A 333 -3.35 8.86 -15.75
CA ASN A 333 -4.68 9.24 -16.25
C ASN A 333 -4.67 9.80 -17.70
N ILE A 334 -3.90 9.17 -18.59
CA ILE A 334 -3.86 9.56 -20.01
C ILE A 334 -5.08 8.97 -20.73
N ASP A 335 -5.81 9.81 -21.45
CA ASP A 335 -6.94 9.44 -22.30
C ASP A 335 -6.95 10.26 -23.61
N ASP A 336 -7.41 9.67 -24.71
CA ASP A 336 -7.64 10.38 -25.96
C ASP A 336 -8.98 11.12 -25.95
N ASP A 337 -8.98 12.27 -25.28
CA ASP A 337 -10.08 13.24 -25.25
C ASP A 337 -10.22 14.06 -26.56
N GLN A 338 -9.30 13.88 -27.51
CA GLN A 338 -9.28 14.61 -28.78
C GLN A 338 -10.06 13.91 -29.89
N SER A 339 -10.36 12.62 -29.71
CA SER A 339 -10.98 11.81 -30.74
C SER A 339 -12.09 10.92 -30.18
N CYS A 340 -12.55 10.00 -31.00
CA CYS A 340 -13.60 9.03 -30.66
C CYS A 340 -12.99 7.64 -30.38
N TYR A 341 -11.68 7.59 -30.12
CA TYR A 341 -10.92 6.38 -29.83
C TYR A 341 -10.63 6.35 -28.34
N ASP A 342 -10.96 5.25 -27.68
CA ASP A 342 -10.92 5.16 -26.21
C ASP A 342 -9.67 4.43 -25.71
N ALA A 343 -8.52 4.58 -26.38
CA ALA A 343 -7.28 4.06 -25.82
C ALA A 343 -6.84 4.97 -24.67
N LYS A 344 -6.52 4.37 -23.52
CA LYS A 344 -6.28 5.10 -22.27
C LYS A 344 -5.52 4.25 -21.27
N VAL A 345 -4.90 4.89 -20.29
CA VAL A 345 -4.15 4.24 -19.21
C VAL A 345 -4.23 5.03 -17.91
N ARG A 346 -4.38 4.32 -16.79
CA ARG A 346 -4.34 4.95 -15.46
C ARG A 346 -2.92 5.26 -15.05
N PHE A 347 -2.00 4.31 -15.23
CA PHE A 347 -0.58 4.56 -15.03
C PHE A 347 0.23 3.69 -15.98
N GLY A 348 0.97 4.32 -16.90
CA GLY A 348 1.71 3.56 -17.90
C GLY A 348 2.01 4.31 -19.18
N LEU A 349 2.06 3.57 -20.27
CA LEU A 349 2.42 3.95 -21.63
C LEU A 349 1.19 4.00 -22.53
N VAL A 350 1.15 4.96 -23.44
CA VAL A 350 0.24 4.98 -24.58
C VAL A 350 1.02 5.08 -25.89
N LEU A 351 0.47 4.49 -26.95
CA LEU A 351 1.09 4.42 -28.28
C LEU A 351 0.08 4.82 -29.35
N ASN A 352 0.54 5.64 -30.29
CA ASN A 352 -0.24 6.02 -31.45
C ASN A 352 0.56 6.00 -32.74
N ASN A 353 -0.05 5.65 -33.87
CA ASN A 353 0.59 5.78 -35.18
C ASN A 353 0.52 7.20 -35.75
N GLU A 354 -0.34 8.06 -35.21
CA GLU A 354 -0.29 9.49 -35.41
C GLU A 354 0.85 10.12 -34.60
N SER A 355 1.17 11.38 -34.88
CA SER A 355 2.21 12.13 -34.16
C SER A 355 1.68 12.90 -32.95
N ASN A 356 0.48 12.57 -32.48
CA ASN A 356 -0.22 13.20 -31.36
C ASN A 356 -1.19 12.17 -30.76
N ILE A 357 -1.93 12.56 -29.73
CA ILE A 357 -2.84 11.66 -29.02
C ILE A 357 -4.12 11.31 -29.79
N SER A 358 -4.51 12.10 -30.79
CA SER A 358 -5.76 11.86 -31.53
C SER A 358 -5.72 10.52 -32.26
N THR A 359 -6.77 9.72 -32.07
CA THR A 359 -6.93 8.34 -32.55
C THR A 359 -6.02 7.31 -31.89
N LEU A 360 -5.73 7.51 -30.60
CA LEU A 360 -4.82 6.68 -29.81
C LEU A 360 -5.12 5.18 -29.95
N ASN A 361 -4.09 4.35 -30.08
CA ASN A 361 -4.27 2.94 -30.43
C ASN A 361 -4.12 2.00 -29.24
N ASP A 362 -2.94 1.99 -28.64
CA ASP A 362 -2.54 0.95 -27.69
C ASP A 362 -2.13 1.57 -26.35
N ALA A 363 -2.25 0.79 -25.29
CA ALA A 363 -1.89 1.20 -23.94
C ALA A 363 -1.28 0.04 -23.15
N ALA A 364 -0.22 0.32 -22.38
CA ALA A 364 0.47 -0.67 -21.54
C ALA A 364 0.70 -0.11 -20.12
N GLY A 365 0.70 -0.96 -19.11
CA GLY A 365 0.77 -0.55 -17.70
C GLY A 365 -0.49 -0.98 -16.95
N PHE A 366 -1.05 -0.08 -16.14
CA PHE A 366 -2.17 -0.35 -15.25
C PHE A 366 -3.44 0.38 -15.69
N GLY A 367 -4.57 -0.32 -15.58
CA GLY A 367 -5.88 0.13 -16.04
C GLY A 367 -5.83 0.53 -17.51
N THR A 368 -5.44 -0.37 -18.41
CA THR A 368 -5.24 -0.05 -19.83
C THR A 368 -6.47 -0.38 -20.64
N ALA A 369 -6.77 0.44 -21.64
CA ALA A 369 -7.68 0.09 -22.73
C ALA A 369 -7.07 0.51 -24.06
N SER A 370 -7.31 -0.26 -25.11
CA SER A 370 -6.96 0.07 -26.49
C SER A 370 -8.19 0.45 -27.29
N TYR A 371 -8.01 1.13 -28.42
CA TYR A 371 -9.11 1.57 -29.26
C TYR A 371 -10.02 0.44 -29.70
N TYR A 372 -11.35 0.61 -29.68
CA TYR A 372 -12.31 -0.43 -30.11
C TYR A 372 -12.97 -0.14 -31.47
N THR A 373 -13.50 1.07 -31.66
CA THR A 373 -14.15 1.47 -32.91
C THR A 373 -13.90 2.94 -33.24
N SER A 374 -14.18 3.33 -34.48
CA SER A 374 -14.22 4.74 -34.88
C SER A 374 -15.53 5.45 -34.53
N SER A 375 -16.45 4.79 -33.81
CA SER A 375 -17.70 5.37 -33.35
C SER A 375 -17.47 5.95 -31.96
N CYS A 376 -17.85 7.22 -31.77
CA CYS A 376 -17.65 7.93 -30.52
C CYS A 376 -18.35 7.24 -29.36
N ASP A 377 -17.66 7.21 -28.22
CA ASP A 377 -18.21 6.73 -26.98
C ASP A 377 -19.43 7.55 -26.59
N PHE A 378 -20.53 6.85 -26.37
CA PHE A 378 -21.64 7.33 -25.54
C PHE A 378 -21.49 6.57 -24.24
N GLU A 379 -21.75 7.20 -23.08
CA GLU A 379 -21.79 6.53 -21.77
C GLU A 379 -22.29 5.08 -21.89
N GLY A 380 -21.38 4.12 -21.69
CA GLY A 380 -21.67 2.68 -21.76
C GLY A 380 -21.25 1.95 -23.05
N GLN A 381 -20.45 2.54 -23.94
CA GLN A 381 -19.79 1.84 -25.05
C GLN A 381 -18.26 1.83 -24.93
N ASP A 382 -17.75 1.64 -23.71
CA ASP A 382 -16.32 1.49 -23.44
C ASP A 382 -15.69 0.38 -24.28
N ALA A 383 -14.40 0.57 -24.62
CA ALA A 383 -13.62 -0.47 -25.28
C ALA A 383 -13.66 -1.80 -24.48
N PRO A 384 -14.05 -2.92 -25.10
CA PRO A 384 -13.99 -4.23 -24.48
C PRO A 384 -12.54 -4.76 -24.41
N TRP A 385 -11.61 -4.11 -25.11
CA TRP A 385 -10.20 -4.48 -25.16
C TRP A 385 -9.43 -3.74 -24.07
N ARG A 386 -9.56 -4.23 -22.84
CA ARG A 386 -8.96 -3.65 -21.64
C ARG A 386 -8.35 -4.72 -20.75
N THR A 387 -7.37 -4.31 -19.94
CA THR A 387 -6.79 -5.16 -18.89
C THR A 387 -6.42 -4.32 -17.67
N PRO A 388 -6.58 -4.85 -16.45
CA PRO A 388 -6.12 -4.19 -15.22
C PRO A 388 -4.61 -3.96 -15.19
N ALA A 389 -3.82 -4.90 -15.71
CA ALA A 389 -2.37 -4.79 -15.79
C ALA A 389 -1.84 -5.56 -17.01
N GLY A 390 -1.02 -4.91 -17.83
CA GLY A 390 -0.38 -5.54 -18.98
C GLY A 390 -0.34 -4.66 -20.23
N PHE A 391 -0.68 -5.22 -21.38
CA PHE A 391 -0.66 -4.52 -22.67
C PHE A 391 -1.94 -4.77 -23.47
N SER A 392 -2.68 -3.70 -23.74
CA SER A 392 -3.81 -3.68 -24.67
C SER A 392 -3.34 -3.17 -26.03
N ALA A 393 -3.27 -4.07 -27.03
CA ALA A 393 -2.79 -3.79 -28.37
C ALA A 393 -3.88 -4.08 -29.42
N GLY A 394 -4.75 -3.10 -29.65
CA GLY A 394 -6.02 -3.30 -30.36
C GLY A 394 -6.79 -4.52 -29.81
N PRO A 395 -7.20 -5.50 -30.63
CA PRO A 395 -7.93 -6.67 -30.14
C PRO A 395 -7.08 -7.69 -29.35
N ASN A 396 -5.76 -7.51 -29.25
CA ASN A 396 -4.88 -8.41 -28.52
C ASN A 396 -4.64 -7.90 -27.10
N ILE A 397 -5.05 -8.70 -26.11
CA ILE A 397 -4.86 -8.38 -24.69
C ILE A 397 -3.80 -9.31 -24.10
N TYR A 398 -2.81 -8.71 -23.46
CA TYR A 398 -1.73 -9.40 -22.77
C TYR A 398 -1.81 -9.06 -21.28
N GLU A 399 -2.54 -9.86 -20.52
CA GLU A 399 -2.64 -9.68 -19.06
C GLU A 399 -1.36 -10.17 -18.37
N THR A 400 -0.99 -9.50 -17.27
CA THR A 400 0.07 -9.95 -16.39
C THR A 400 -0.18 -9.48 -14.95
N ALA A 401 0.50 -10.09 -13.99
CA ALA A 401 0.47 -9.60 -12.62
C ALA A 401 1.28 -8.31 -12.52
N GLY A 402 0.90 -7.43 -11.61
CA GLY A 402 1.61 -6.18 -11.40
C GLY A 402 1.38 -5.61 -10.00
N THR A 403 2.23 -4.66 -9.63
CA THR A 403 2.17 -3.95 -8.36
C THR A 403 2.48 -2.47 -8.56
N ILE A 404 1.81 -1.62 -7.79
CA ILE A 404 2.10 -0.19 -7.70
C ILE A 404 2.62 0.09 -6.29
N TRP A 405 3.67 0.91 -6.23
CA TRP A 405 4.40 1.27 -5.04
C TRP A 405 4.59 2.78 -4.95
N VAL A 406 4.76 3.28 -3.74
CA VAL A 406 5.05 4.69 -3.46
C VAL A 406 6.27 4.83 -2.56
N ARG A 407 6.95 5.97 -2.64
CA ARG A 407 8.09 6.32 -1.79
C ARG A 407 8.16 7.83 -1.53
#